data_AF-A0A7C9KC96-F1
#
_entry.id   AF-A0A7C9KC96-F1
#
_cell.length_a   1.000
_cell.length_b   1.000
_cell.length_c   1.000
_cell.angle_alpha   90.00
_cell.angle_beta   90.00
_cell.angle_gamma   90.00
#
_symmetry.space_group_name_H-M   'P 1'
#
loop_
_entity.id
_entity.type
_entity.pdbx_description
1 polymer ?
#
loop_
_entity_poly.entity_id
_entity_poly.type
_entity_poly.pdbx_seq_one_letter_code
_entity_poly.pdbx_strand_id
1 'polypeptide(L)'
;MVELELEKLAQKLRQLKEQAEHRDLQGERSAYAKTAVLDERFSCRSDLFSDYVSELEQDLLQISRLGEKTKDIDLLKLYCDRFVGKFAMLQGKINQITRKQKQRSIPQQQRIQSWQNRLNKVMNSGDQNQLREKLNQQKQFEAQLEQKIAEKNQVLNRSNIKTDTARLSAEILSLKSRLGECQKTTWKLEQKINQLESRFKE
;
A
#
# COMPACT_ATOMS: atom_id res chain seq x y z
N MET A 1 -24.08 -9.20 -24.77
CA MET A 1 -23.00 -9.01 -23.77
C MET A 1 -21.69 -8.58 -24.43
N VAL A 2 -21.23 -9.24 -25.51
CA VAL A 2 -19.98 -8.89 -26.21
C VAL A 2 -20.02 -7.48 -26.81
N GLU A 3 -21.14 -7.08 -27.43
CA GLU A 3 -21.33 -5.72 -27.97
C GLU A 3 -21.22 -4.62 -26.90
N LEU A 4 -21.75 -4.88 -25.71
CA LEU A 4 -21.74 -3.92 -24.59
C LEU A 4 -20.33 -3.73 -24.00
N GLU A 5 -19.48 -4.76 -24.06
CA GLU A 5 -18.07 -4.67 -23.67
C GLU A 5 -17.21 -3.99 -24.76
N LEU A 6 -17.51 -4.22 -26.04
CA LEU A 6 -16.89 -3.52 -27.17
C LEU A 6 -17.22 -2.02 -27.14
N GLU A 7 -18.46 -1.64 -26.83
CA GLU A 7 -18.86 -0.24 -26.66
C GLU A 7 -18.12 0.46 -25.52
N LYS A 8 -17.96 -0.21 -24.37
CA LYS A 8 -17.16 0.29 -23.25
C LYS A 8 -15.69 0.48 -23.64
N LEU A 9 -15.13 -0.45 -24.42
CA LEU A 9 -13.77 -0.37 -24.94
C LEU A 9 -13.60 0.79 -25.92
N ALA A 10 -14.55 0.98 -26.84
CA ALA A 10 -14.58 2.11 -27.76
C ALA A 10 -14.71 3.45 -27.03
N GLN A 11 -15.48 3.50 -25.94
CA GLN A 11 -15.57 4.69 -25.09
C GLN A 11 -14.24 4.98 -24.39
N LYS A 12 -13.56 3.96 -23.85
CA LYS A 12 -12.24 4.11 -23.23
C LYS A 12 -11.18 4.54 -24.24
N LEU A 13 -11.25 4.06 -25.49
CA LEU A 13 -10.36 4.50 -26.56
C LEU A 13 -10.60 5.96 -26.94
N ARG A 14 -11.85 6.43 -27.01
CA ARG A 14 -12.16 7.85 -27.22
C ARG A 14 -11.54 8.73 -26.13
N GLN A 15 -11.68 8.34 -24.86
CA GLN A 15 -11.05 9.06 -23.75
C GLN A 15 -9.51 9.05 -23.87
N LEU A 16 -8.92 7.93 -24.30
CA LEU A 16 -7.48 7.84 -24.52
C LEU A 16 -7.01 8.72 -25.68
N LYS A 17 -7.83 8.85 -26.73
CA LYS A 17 -7.59 9.72 -27.88
C LYS A 17 -7.55 11.18 -27.49
N GLU A 18 -8.56 11.65 -26.77
CA GLU A 18 -8.61 13.03 -26.26
C GLU A 18 -7.39 13.35 -25.39
N GLN A 19 -6.99 12.40 -24.52
CA GLN A 19 -5.79 12.55 -23.71
C GLN A 19 -4.52 12.59 -24.56
N ALA A 20 -4.41 11.76 -25.58
CA ALA A 20 -3.26 11.72 -26.48
C ALA A 20 -3.14 13.01 -27.31
N GLU A 21 -4.23 13.47 -27.92
CA GLU A 21 -4.28 14.71 -28.70
C GLU A 21 -3.94 15.92 -27.83
N HIS A 22 -4.50 16.01 -26.62
CA HIS A 22 -4.15 17.07 -25.68
C HIS A 22 -2.65 17.07 -25.35
N ARG A 23 -2.01 15.90 -25.25
CA ARG A 23 -0.56 15.79 -25.00
C ARG A 23 0.27 16.22 -26.20
N ASP A 24 -0.15 15.83 -27.39
CA ASP A 24 0.49 16.23 -28.64
C ASP A 24 0.44 17.76 -28.83
N LEU A 25 -0.70 18.38 -28.48
CA LEU A 25 -0.88 19.84 -28.48
C LEU A 25 -0.02 20.56 -27.43
N GLN A 26 0.28 19.92 -26.29
CA GLN A 26 1.20 20.44 -25.28
C GLN A 26 2.69 20.34 -25.69
N GLY A 27 2.98 19.87 -26.91
CA GLY A 27 4.33 19.76 -27.43
C GLY A 27 5.10 18.53 -26.93
N GLU A 28 4.43 17.56 -26.30
CA GLU A 28 5.06 16.32 -25.86
C GLU A 28 5.27 15.32 -27.02
N ARG A 29 6.05 15.70 -28.03
CA ARG A 29 6.37 14.90 -29.23
C ARG A 29 7.52 13.93 -28.97
N SER A 30 7.26 12.94 -28.13
CA SER A 30 8.26 11.93 -27.74
C SER A 30 7.60 10.57 -27.55
N ALA A 31 6.46 10.34 -28.21
CA ALA A 31 5.75 9.08 -28.11
C ALA A 31 6.70 7.94 -28.51
N TYR A 32 7.32 7.99 -29.69
CA TYR A 32 8.29 6.99 -30.16
C TYR A 32 9.39 6.67 -29.14
N ALA A 33 10.06 7.69 -28.60
CA ALA A 33 11.11 7.49 -27.59
C ALA A 33 10.59 6.89 -26.28
N LYS A 34 9.32 7.13 -25.92
CA LYS A 34 8.69 6.68 -24.68
C LYS A 34 7.93 5.35 -24.81
N THR A 35 7.49 4.99 -26.02
CA THR A 35 6.67 3.82 -26.34
C THR A 35 7.42 2.78 -27.16
N ALA A 36 8.11 3.17 -28.24
CA ALA A 36 8.61 2.26 -29.27
C ALA A 36 10.08 1.85 -29.13
N VAL A 37 10.92 2.62 -28.40
CA VAL A 37 12.31 2.18 -28.08
C VAL A 37 12.34 0.93 -27.17
N LEU A 38 11.19 0.52 -26.61
CA LEU A 38 11.10 -0.55 -25.61
C LEU A 38 10.09 -1.67 -25.92
N ASP A 39 9.30 -1.61 -27.00
CA ASP A 39 8.28 -2.63 -27.26
C ASP A 39 7.91 -2.77 -28.75
N GLU A 40 8.15 -3.95 -29.33
CA GLU A 40 7.87 -4.32 -30.74
C GLU A 40 6.36 -4.47 -31.03
N ARG A 41 5.49 -4.32 -30.02
CA ARG A 41 4.04 -4.53 -30.18
C ARG A 41 3.39 -3.56 -31.16
N PHE A 42 3.84 -2.31 -31.20
CA PHE A 42 3.31 -1.26 -32.08
C PHE A 42 4.03 -1.20 -33.41
N SER A 43 3.27 -1.04 -34.49
CA SER A 43 3.83 -0.83 -35.83
C SER A 43 4.06 0.64 -36.14
N CYS A 44 3.32 1.54 -35.48
CA CYS A 44 3.50 2.97 -35.56
C CYS A 44 4.86 3.40 -34.98
N ARG A 45 5.55 4.29 -35.71
CA ARG A 45 6.84 4.88 -35.30
C ARG A 45 6.77 6.41 -35.16
N SER A 46 5.57 6.94 -34.98
CA SER A 46 5.36 8.38 -34.86
C SER A 46 5.80 8.91 -33.50
N ASP A 47 6.13 10.20 -33.44
CA ASP A 47 6.37 10.93 -32.19
C ASP A 47 5.08 11.42 -31.51
N LEU A 48 3.93 11.26 -32.17
CA LEU A 48 2.61 11.65 -31.67
C LEU A 48 1.93 10.49 -30.96
N PHE A 49 1.33 10.74 -29.79
CA PHE A 49 0.56 9.73 -29.06
C PHE A 49 -0.75 9.38 -29.78
N SER A 50 -1.36 10.34 -30.47
CA SER A 50 -2.61 10.16 -31.24
C SER A 50 -2.48 9.11 -32.34
N ASP A 51 -1.30 8.97 -32.95
CA ASP A 51 -1.06 7.96 -33.99
C ASP A 51 -1.06 6.54 -33.41
N TYR A 52 -0.58 6.34 -32.17
CA TYR A 52 -0.67 5.03 -31.49
C TYR A 52 -2.10 4.70 -31.06
N VAL A 53 -2.92 5.71 -30.75
CA VAL A 53 -4.35 5.50 -30.49
C VAL A 53 -5.06 5.12 -31.78
N SER A 54 -4.70 5.72 -32.91
CA SER A 54 -5.25 5.38 -34.23
C SER A 54 -4.94 3.92 -34.62
N GLU A 55 -3.74 3.42 -34.30
CA GLU A 55 -3.41 2.00 -34.47
C GLU A 55 -4.31 1.09 -33.60
N LEU A 56 -4.58 1.47 -32.35
CA LEU A 56 -5.51 0.74 -31.48
C LEU A 56 -6.96 0.76 -31.99
N GLU A 57 -7.42 1.87 -32.57
CA GLU A 57 -8.74 1.96 -33.20
C GLU A 57 -8.85 0.97 -34.37
N GLN A 58 -7.78 0.82 -35.17
CA GLN A 58 -7.72 -0.16 -36.25
C GLN A 58 -7.70 -1.61 -35.72
N ASP A 59 -6.92 -1.89 -34.67
CA ASP A 59 -6.88 -3.20 -34.02
C ASP A 59 -8.27 -3.60 -33.49
N LEU A 60 -9.02 -2.66 -32.89
CA LEU A 60 -10.37 -2.93 -32.38
C LEU A 60 -11.35 -3.27 -33.52
N LEU A 61 -11.28 -2.54 -34.63
CA LEU A 61 -12.07 -2.85 -35.83
C LEU A 61 -11.74 -4.23 -36.40
N GLN A 62 -10.45 -4.61 -36.37
CA GLN A 62 -10.01 -5.92 -36.80
C GLN A 62 -10.52 -7.04 -35.88
N ILE A 63 -10.46 -6.84 -34.56
CA ILE A 63 -11.02 -7.78 -33.56
C ILE A 63 -12.53 -7.96 -33.77
N SER A 64 -13.26 -6.87 -33.99
CA SER A 64 -14.71 -6.93 -34.25
C SER A 64 -15.01 -7.77 -35.50
N ARG A 65 -14.33 -7.48 -36.61
CA ARG A 65 -14.47 -8.24 -37.87
C ARG A 65 -14.06 -9.70 -37.74
N LEU A 66 -13.02 -9.99 -36.97
CA LEU A 66 -12.56 -11.35 -36.71
C LEU A 66 -13.58 -12.13 -35.88
N GLY A 67 -14.16 -11.49 -34.85
CA GLY A 67 -15.17 -12.09 -33.99
C GLY A 67 -16.46 -12.49 -34.73
N GLU A 68 -16.82 -11.75 -35.78
CA GLU A 68 -17.98 -12.09 -36.63
C GLU A 68 -17.69 -13.24 -37.62
N LYS A 69 -16.46 -13.33 -38.13
CA LYS A 69 -16.12 -14.19 -39.28
C LYS A 69 -15.44 -15.50 -38.90
N THR A 70 -14.77 -15.54 -37.76
CA THR A 70 -13.81 -16.60 -37.44
C THR A 70 -14.36 -17.54 -36.37
N LYS A 71 -14.25 -18.85 -36.60
CA LYS A 71 -14.54 -19.89 -35.59
C LYS A 71 -13.33 -20.24 -34.72
N ASP A 72 -12.14 -19.78 -35.13
CA ASP A 72 -10.89 -19.93 -34.39
C ASP A 72 -10.85 -18.96 -33.20
N ILE A 73 -11.19 -19.51 -32.04
CA ILE A 73 -11.26 -18.78 -30.76
C ILE A 73 -9.86 -18.41 -30.27
N ASP A 74 -8.85 -19.24 -30.54
CA ASP A 74 -7.47 -19.01 -30.08
C ASP A 74 -6.84 -17.83 -30.82
N LEU A 75 -7.10 -17.73 -32.13
CA LEU A 75 -6.71 -16.57 -32.92
C LEU A 75 -7.38 -15.28 -32.39
N LEU A 76 -8.68 -15.31 -32.14
CA LEU A 76 -9.39 -14.14 -31.60
C LEU A 76 -8.83 -13.73 -30.23
N LYS A 77 -8.54 -14.69 -29.36
CA LYS A 77 -7.94 -14.45 -28.05
C LYS A 77 -6.56 -13.80 -28.16
N LEU A 78 -5.71 -14.27 -29.08
CA LEU A 78 -4.39 -13.68 -29.32
C LEU A 78 -4.47 -12.20 -29.71
N TYR A 79 -5.42 -11.84 -30.60
CA TYR A 79 -5.63 -10.46 -30.99
C TYR A 79 -6.15 -9.59 -29.84
N CYS A 80 -7.09 -10.12 -29.05
CA CYS A 80 -7.58 -9.46 -27.83
C CYS A 80 -6.44 -9.21 -26.82
N ASP A 81 -5.61 -10.22 -26.55
CA ASP A 81 -4.50 -10.12 -25.60
C ASP A 81 -3.46 -9.09 -26.07
N ARG A 82 -3.15 -9.09 -27.38
CA ARG A 82 -2.27 -8.09 -27.99
C ARG A 82 -2.84 -6.68 -27.85
N PHE A 83 -4.12 -6.50 -28.13
CA PHE A 83 -4.80 -5.21 -27.98
C PHE A 83 -4.78 -4.72 -26.53
N VAL A 84 -5.09 -5.59 -25.56
CA VAL A 84 -5.06 -5.24 -24.13
C VAL A 84 -3.67 -4.82 -23.70
N GLY A 85 -2.63 -5.54 -24.15
CA GLY A 85 -1.23 -5.20 -23.89
C GLY A 85 -0.86 -3.81 -24.42
N LYS A 86 -1.20 -3.53 -25.69
CA LYS A 86 -0.99 -2.21 -26.31
C LYS A 86 -1.72 -1.10 -25.57
N PHE A 87 -3.00 -1.30 -25.26
CA PHE A 87 -3.85 -0.33 -24.57
C PHE A 87 -3.30 0.01 -23.17
N ALA A 88 -3.01 -1.01 -22.35
CA ALA A 88 -2.51 -0.83 -21.00
C ALA A 88 -1.15 -0.10 -20.99
N MET A 89 -0.29 -0.42 -21.95
CA MET A 89 1.00 0.25 -22.09
C MET A 89 0.83 1.74 -22.42
N LEU A 90 0.04 2.06 -23.46
CA LEU A 90 -0.18 3.44 -23.89
C LEU A 90 -0.83 4.28 -22.78
N GLN A 91 -1.86 3.74 -22.14
CA GLN A 91 -2.53 4.38 -21.00
C GLN A 91 -1.55 4.60 -19.82
N GLY A 92 -0.70 3.62 -19.52
CA GLY A 92 0.32 3.73 -18.47
C GLY A 92 1.30 4.88 -18.72
N LYS A 93 1.76 5.04 -19.97
CA LYS A 93 2.70 6.10 -20.35
C LYS A 93 2.08 7.49 -20.26
N ILE A 94 0.87 7.67 -20.80
CA ILE A 94 0.13 8.94 -20.73
C ILE A 94 -0.13 9.33 -19.26
N ASN A 95 -0.48 8.36 -18.40
CA ASN A 95 -0.67 8.59 -16.98
C ASN A 95 0.62 8.94 -16.23
N GLN A 96 1.74 8.31 -16.57
CA GLN A 96 3.04 8.60 -15.96
C GLN A 96 3.50 10.04 -16.24
N ILE A 97 3.30 10.50 -17.48
CA ILE A 97 3.55 11.90 -17.88
C ILE A 97 2.71 12.85 -17.03
N THR A 98 1.41 12.55 -16.90
CA THR A 98 0.48 13.35 -16.09
C THR A 98 0.94 13.46 -14.62
N ARG A 99 1.40 12.35 -14.04
CA ARG A 99 1.93 12.34 -12.66
C ARG A 99 3.21 13.15 -12.52
N LYS A 100 4.14 13.04 -13.47
CA LYS A 100 5.40 13.81 -13.47
C LYS A 100 5.15 15.31 -13.63
N GLN A 101 4.23 15.72 -14.50
CA GLN A 101 3.82 17.12 -14.62
C GLN A 101 3.18 17.64 -13.34
N LYS A 102 2.23 16.89 -12.74
CA LYS A 102 1.63 17.25 -11.45
C LYS A 102 2.68 17.41 -10.35
N GLN A 103 3.70 16.57 -10.31
CA GLN A 103 4.80 16.71 -9.34
C GLN A 103 5.69 17.94 -9.59
N ARG A 104 5.89 18.31 -10.86
CA ARG A 104 6.65 19.52 -11.23
C ARG A 104 5.86 20.82 -11.01
N SER A 105 4.54 20.77 -11.11
CA SER A 105 3.65 21.93 -10.96
C SER A 105 3.23 22.21 -9.51
N ILE A 106 3.63 21.41 -8.52
CA ILE A 106 3.39 21.75 -7.11
C ILE A 106 4.36 22.86 -6.72
N PRO A 107 3.87 24.05 -6.34
CA PRO A 107 4.72 25.15 -5.89
C PRO A 107 5.61 24.69 -4.74
N GLN A 108 6.87 25.13 -4.72
CA GLN A 108 7.85 24.76 -3.70
C GLN A 108 7.31 24.99 -2.26
N GLN A 109 6.49 26.02 -2.06
CA GLN A 109 5.79 26.31 -0.81
C GLN A 109 4.81 25.20 -0.38
N GLN A 110 4.04 24.60 -1.29
CA GLN A 110 3.14 23.49 -0.94
C GLN A 110 3.93 22.21 -0.62
N ARG A 111 5.08 21.99 -1.26
CA ARG A 111 5.99 20.90 -0.88
C ARG A 111 6.51 21.12 0.54
N ILE A 112 7.00 22.32 0.86
CA ILE A 112 7.49 22.68 2.19
C ILE A 112 6.37 22.53 3.24
N GLN A 113 5.15 23.02 2.96
CA GLN A 113 4.00 22.85 3.86
C GLN A 113 3.60 21.38 4.05
N SER A 114 3.65 20.56 2.99
CA SER A 114 3.37 19.13 3.13
C SER A 114 4.41 18.40 3.98
N TRP A 115 5.68 18.81 3.88
CA TRP A 115 6.77 18.32 4.71
C TRP A 115 6.66 18.80 6.15
N GLN A 116 6.35 20.07 6.37
CA GLN A 116 6.08 20.64 7.71
C GLN A 116 4.88 19.96 8.37
N ASN A 117 3.81 19.69 7.63
CA ASN A 117 2.64 18.99 8.17
C ASN A 117 2.94 17.52 8.52
N ARG A 118 3.80 16.85 7.74
CA ARG A 118 4.29 15.50 8.06
C ARG A 118 5.19 15.51 9.30
N LEU A 119 6.12 16.45 9.37
CA LEU A 119 7.00 16.66 10.52
C LEU A 119 6.19 16.99 11.78
N ASN A 120 5.19 17.87 11.69
CA ASN A 120 4.30 18.18 12.80
C ASN A 120 3.42 16.99 13.21
N LYS A 121 2.97 16.15 12.27
CA LYS A 121 2.25 14.91 12.61
C LYS A 121 3.13 13.89 13.32
N VAL A 122 4.42 13.87 12.96
CA VAL A 122 5.45 13.02 13.57
C VAL A 122 5.87 13.57 14.94
N MET A 123 6.06 14.87 15.07
CA MET A 123 6.48 15.53 16.30
C MET A 123 5.34 15.61 17.33
N ASN A 124 4.10 15.77 16.85
CA ASN A 124 2.87 15.75 17.64
C ASN A 124 2.21 14.37 17.64
N SER A 125 2.93 13.29 17.33
CA SER A 125 2.38 11.94 17.52
C SER A 125 2.22 11.70 19.01
N GLY A 126 1.08 12.11 19.56
CA GLY A 126 0.65 11.81 20.93
C GLY A 126 0.74 10.33 21.26
N ASP A 127 0.75 9.47 20.23
CA ASP A 127 1.02 8.04 20.33
C ASP A 127 2.33 7.71 21.05
N GLN A 128 3.45 8.42 20.85
CA GLN A 128 4.72 8.06 21.51
C GLN A 128 4.68 8.39 23.00
N ASN A 129 4.19 9.57 23.37
CA ASN A 129 4.06 9.96 24.78
C ASN A 129 3.02 9.09 25.51
N GLN A 130 1.89 8.78 24.87
CA GLN A 130 0.88 7.86 25.41
C GLN A 130 1.39 6.42 25.52
N LEU A 131 2.21 5.95 24.58
CA LEU A 131 2.86 4.62 24.65
C LEU A 131 3.85 4.57 25.83
N ARG A 132 4.63 5.63 26.05
CA ARG A 132 5.54 5.73 27.21
C ARG A 132 4.79 5.78 28.53
N GLU A 133 3.68 6.53 28.59
CA GLU A 133 2.83 6.59 29.78
C GLU A 133 2.21 5.23 30.11
N LYS A 134 1.67 4.53 29.09
CA LYS A 134 1.16 3.16 29.24
C LYS A 134 2.25 2.17 29.66
N LEU A 135 3.46 2.30 29.13
CA LEU A 135 4.60 1.48 29.56
C LEU A 135 4.95 1.72 31.03
N ASN A 136 4.93 2.97 31.48
CA ASN A 136 5.20 3.32 32.87
C ASN A 136 4.13 2.76 33.81
N GLN A 137 2.84 2.89 33.44
CA GLN A 137 1.72 2.29 34.18
C GLN A 137 1.87 0.77 34.28
N GLN A 138 2.23 0.10 33.17
CA GLN A 138 2.42 -1.35 33.15
C GLN A 138 3.57 -1.81 34.06
N LYS A 139 4.70 -1.08 34.07
CA LYS A 139 5.84 -1.36 34.97
C LYS A 139 5.47 -1.18 36.44
N GLN A 140 4.63 -0.20 36.77
CA GLN A 140 4.11 -0.03 38.12
C GLN A 140 3.21 -1.20 38.55
N PHE A 141 2.35 -1.70 37.66
CA PHE A 141 1.55 -2.89 37.93
C PHE A 141 2.39 -4.15 38.12
N GLU A 142 3.46 -4.32 37.34
CA GLU A 142 4.41 -5.42 37.51
C GLU A 142 5.08 -5.39 38.89
N ALA A 143 5.60 -4.21 39.31
CA ALA A 143 6.21 -4.05 40.62
C ALA A 143 5.25 -4.38 41.78
N GLN A 144 3.98 -3.97 41.67
CA GLN A 144 2.94 -4.30 42.66
C GLN A 144 2.63 -5.79 42.70
N LEU A 145 2.57 -6.47 41.54
CA LEU A 145 2.35 -7.91 41.46
C LEU A 145 3.53 -8.69 42.05
N GLU A 146 4.76 -8.28 41.78
CA GLU A 146 5.96 -8.88 42.36
C GLU A 146 6.00 -8.74 43.88
N GLN A 147 5.67 -7.55 44.41
CA GLN A 147 5.56 -7.34 45.84
C GLN A 147 4.49 -8.27 46.46
N LYS A 148 3.31 -8.36 45.84
CA LYS A 148 2.22 -9.23 46.31
C LYS A 148 2.60 -10.72 46.28
N ILE A 149 3.38 -11.15 45.29
CA ILE A 149 3.94 -12.50 45.21
C ILE A 149 4.95 -12.71 46.34
N ALA A 150 5.83 -11.75 46.61
CA ALA A 150 6.81 -11.83 47.69
C ALA A 150 6.14 -11.93 49.07
N GLU A 151 5.12 -11.11 49.34
CA GLU A 151 4.32 -11.16 50.57
C GLU A 151 3.64 -12.52 50.75
N LYS A 152 3.01 -13.06 49.68
CA LYS A 152 2.35 -14.38 49.72
C LYS A 152 3.34 -15.52 49.90
N ASN A 153 4.54 -15.45 49.30
CA ASN A 153 5.62 -16.41 49.54
C ASN A 153 6.10 -16.36 50.99
N GLN A 154 6.19 -15.18 51.59
CA GLN A 154 6.59 -15.03 52.99
C GLN A 154 5.55 -15.65 53.95
N VAL A 155 4.26 -15.49 53.66
CA VAL A 155 3.17 -16.13 54.40
C VAL A 155 3.19 -17.64 54.23
N LEU A 156 3.41 -18.13 53.00
CA LEU A 156 3.55 -19.56 52.71
C LEU A 156 4.68 -20.19 53.52
N ASN A 157 5.85 -19.55 53.55
CA ASN A 157 7.03 -20.04 54.28
C ASN A 157 6.82 -20.07 55.81
N ARG A 158 5.86 -19.31 56.33
CA ARG A 158 5.51 -19.27 57.76
C ARG A 158 4.33 -20.18 58.12
N SER A 159 3.58 -20.67 57.13
CA SER A 159 2.39 -21.48 57.37
C SER A 159 2.75 -22.96 57.58
N ASN A 160 2.27 -23.56 58.67
CA ASN A 160 2.48 -24.97 59.00
C ASN A 160 1.26 -25.87 58.69
N ILE A 161 0.20 -25.30 58.11
CA ILE A 161 -1.07 -25.98 57.84
C ILE A 161 -1.11 -26.41 56.37
N LYS A 162 -1.15 -27.72 56.11
CA LYS A 162 -1.07 -28.32 54.76
C LYS A 162 -2.16 -27.86 53.78
N THR A 163 -3.36 -27.58 54.27
CA THR A 163 -4.47 -27.10 53.43
C THR A 163 -4.28 -25.65 52.97
N ASP A 164 -3.76 -24.80 53.86
CA ASP A 164 -3.47 -23.40 53.54
C ASP A 164 -2.25 -23.27 52.64
N THR A 165 -1.25 -24.14 52.80
CA THR A 165 -0.08 -24.17 51.89
C THR A 165 -0.47 -24.48 50.45
N ALA A 166 -1.41 -25.42 50.24
CA ALA A 166 -1.86 -25.78 48.88
C ALA A 166 -2.63 -24.63 48.22
N ARG A 167 -3.53 -23.97 48.98
CA ARG A 167 -4.29 -22.81 48.52
C ARG A 167 -3.38 -21.62 48.19
N LEU A 168 -2.46 -21.26 49.09
CA LEU A 168 -1.50 -20.18 48.89
C LEU A 168 -0.58 -20.47 47.69
N SER A 169 -0.14 -21.71 47.50
CA SER A 169 0.67 -22.11 46.34
C SER A 169 -0.09 -21.93 45.03
N ALA A 170 -1.38 -22.30 44.98
CA ALA A 170 -2.22 -22.09 43.81
C ALA A 170 -2.44 -20.59 43.51
N GLU A 171 -2.64 -19.77 44.55
CA GLU A 171 -2.75 -18.31 44.42
C GLU A 171 -1.44 -17.69 43.88
N ILE A 172 -0.28 -18.13 44.38
CA ILE A 172 1.04 -17.68 43.89
C ILE A 172 1.25 -18.06 42.43
N LEU A 173 0.89 -19.28 42.03
CA LEU A 173 0.99 -19.73 40.65
C LEU A 173 0.11 -18.89 39.72
N SER A 174 -1.13 -18.58 40.13
CA SER A 174 -2.02 -17.69 39.37
C SER A 174 -1.44 -16.28 39.23
N LEU A 175 -0.88 -15.71 40.31
CA LEU A 175 -0.24 -14.39 40.27
C LEU A 175 1.00 -14.39 39.35
N LYS A 176 1.83 -15.44 39.39
CA LYS A 176 2.98 -15.60 38.48
C LYS A 176 2.56 -15.71 37.02
N SER A 177 1.47 -16.43 36.72
CA SER A 177 0.93 -16.50 35.36
C SER A 177 0.54 -15.11 34.85
N ARG A 178 -0.16 -14.34 35.69
CA ARG A 178 -0.59 -12.98 35.35
C ARG A 178 0.58 -12.01 35.19
N LEU A 179 1.62 -12.15 36.02
CA LEU A 179 2.87 -11.40 35.86
C LEU A 179 3.53 -11.70 34.51
N GLY A 180 3.58 -12.96 34.08
CA GLY A 180 4.12 -13.35 32.78
C GLY A 180 3.34 -12.75 31.59
N GLU A 181 2.02 -12.63 31.70
CA GLU A 181 1.20 -11.93 30.69
C GLU A 181 1.45 -10.42 30.67
N CYS A 182 1.64 -9.81 31.85
CA CYS A 182 2.02 -8.41 31.96
C CYS A 182 3.37 -8.15 31.29
N GLN A 183 4.38 -8.98 31.57
CA GLN A 183 5.73 -8.86 30.99
C GLN A 183 5.72 -9.01 29.47
N LYS A 184 4.90 -9.92 28.92
CA LYS A 184 4.69 -10.02 27.47
C LYS A 184 4.11 -8.73 26.87
N THR A 185 3.22 -8.08 27.60
CA THR A 185 2.59 -6.82 27.17
C THR A 185 3.61 -5.67 27.23
N THR A 186 4.40 -5.59 28.29
CA THR A 186 5.52 -4.65 28.45
C THR A 186 6.52 -4.79 27.32
N TRP A 187 6.94 -6.02 27.00
CA TRP A 187 7.84 -6.28 25.88
C TRP A 187 7.28 -5.81 24.53
N LYS A 188 6.00 -6.05 24.25
CA LYS A 188 5.34 -5.56 23.02
C LYS A 188 5.29 -4.03 22.95
N LEU A 189 5.06 -3.36 24.07
CA LEU A 189 5.07 -1.89 24.15
C LEU A 189 6.47 -1.34 23.90
N GLU A 190 7.51 -1.93 24.50
CA GLU A 190 8.91 -1.56 24.29
C GLU A 190 9.34 -1.77 22.84
N GLN A 191 8.97 -2.90 22.22
CA GLN A 191 9.24 -3.17 20.81
C GLN A 191 8.59 -2.11 19.90
N LYS A 192 7.35 -1.71 20.19
CA LYS A 192 6.63 -0.70 19.41
C LYS A 192 7.26 0.69 19.56
N ILE A 193 7.73 1.04 20.75
CA ILE A 193 8.48 2.29 21.00
C ILE A 193 9.80 2.26 20.22
N ASN A 194 10.56 1.16 20.29
CA ASN A 194 11.83 1.03 19.56
C ASN A 194 11.65 1.09 18.04
N GLN A 195 10.58 0.50 17.50
CA GLN A 195 10.25 0.61 16.07
C GLN A 195 9.89 2.04 15.65
N LEU A 196 9.22 2.80 16.52
CA LEU A 196 8.96 4.21 16.27
C LEU A 196 10.27 4.99 16.30
N GLU A 197 11.12 4.79 17.32
CA GLU A 197 12.41 5.46 17.45
C GLU A 197 13.39 5.13 16.31
N SER A 198 13.42 3.88 15.82
CA SER A 198 14.31 3.48 14.73
C SER A 198 13.94 4.15 13.40
N ARG A 199 12.64 4.40 13.16
CA ARG A 199 12.17 5.14 11.97
C ARG A 199 12.59 6.61 11.95
N PHE A 200 13.12 7.13 13.05
CA PHE A 200 13.58 8.51 13.18
C PHE A 200 15.11 8.66 13.17
N LYS A 201 15.87 7.56 13.07
CA LYS A 201 17.34 7.58 13.01
C LYS A 201 17.94 7.46 11.59
N GLU A 202 17.11 7.37 10.56
CA GLU A 202 17.50 7.44 9.13
C GLU A 202 17.22 8.82 8.54
#